data_AF-A0A0F6SGF1-F1
#
_entry.id   AF-A0A0F6SGF1-F1
#
_cell.length_a   1.000
_cell.length_b   1.000
_cell.length_c   1.000
_cell.angle_alpha   90.00
_cell.angle_beta   90.00
_cell.angle_gamma   90.00
#
_symmetry.space_group_name_H-M   'P 1'
#
loop_
_entity.id
_entity.type
_entity.pdbx_description
1 polymer ?
#
loop_
_entity_poly.entity_id
_entity_poly.type
_entity_poly.pdbx_seq_one_letter_code
_entity_poly.pdbx_strand_id
1 'polypeptide(L)'
;MLMRVRSLIAIVSVLVLGACGGGGSSSSETTSSSTEGEGTTGGQATSSELEGFDSEGFEEGEPTVDHGRGSARELLGINPPPQPWDQMSHADQEMYMVAYVLPIHAEIFAEHDREEFAQFDCASCHGDDGPQRNYEMPSRSLPPLPPEGSERWQRAAQRDPEDWAFMTDVVLPTIRTQLGEPEMTCFGCHPQSTR
;
A
#
# COMPACT_ATOMS: atom_id res chain seq x y z
N MET A 1 -10.45 -40.16 33.87
CA MET A 1 -11.60 -39.71 34.69
C MET A 1 -11.08 -38.73 35.74
N LEU A 2 -10.98 -37.44 35.41
CA LEU A 2 -10.79 -36.35 36.38
C LEU A 2 -11.48 -35.10 35.81
N MET A 3 -12.41 -34.59 36.61
CA MET A 3 -13.40 -33.58 36.26
C MET A 3 -12.87 -32.16 36.44
N ARG A 4 -13.17 -31.33 35.45
CA ARG A 4 -13.67 -29.93 35.52
C ARG A 4 -13.34 -29.10 36.77
N VAL A 5 -12.68 -27.96 36.54
CA VAL A 5 -13.03 -26.70 37.24
C VAL A 5 -13.08 -25.58 36.21
N ARG A 6 -14.30 -25.16 35.86
CA ARG A 6 -14.60 -23.95 35.09
C ARG A 6 -14.70 -22.81 36.11
N SER A 7 -13.80 -21.82 36.03
CA SER A 7 -13.93 -20.59 36.82
C SER A 7 -14.56 -19.51 35.94
N LEU A 8 -15.83 -19.23 36.21
CA LEU A 8 -16.60 -18.07 35.77
C LEU A 8 -16.39 -16.97 36.81
N ILE A 9 -15.72 -15.86 36.48
CA ILE A 9 -15.83 -14.64 37.28
C ILE A 9 -15.90 -13.41 36.36
N ALA A 10 -17.13 -12.87 36.33
CA ALA A 10 -17.55 -11.48 36.33
C ALA A 10 -16.95 -10.48 35.31
N ILE A 11 -17.76 -10.24 34.28
CA ILE A 11 -17.85 -8.99 33.53
C ILE A 11 -18.16 -7.86 34.51
N VAL A 12 -17.25 -6.89 34.65
CA VAL A 12 -17.52 -5.59 35.29
C VAL A 12 -17.51 -4.55 34.19
N SER A 13 -18.70 -4.25 33.68
CA SER A 13 -18.98 -3.11 32.81
C SER A 13 -18.86 -1.82 33.63
N VAL A 14 -17.83 -1.02 33.35
CA VAL A 14 -17.75 0.37 33.81
C VAL A 14 -18.16 1.28 32.65
N LEU A 15 -19.42 1.74 32.73
CA LEU A 15 -19.98 2.83 31.96
C LEU A 15 -19.51 4.14 32.58
N VAL A 16 -18.62 4.88 31.92
CA VAL A 16 -18.36 6.30 32.22
C VAL A 16 -18.91 7.14 31.07
N LEU A 17 -20.04 7.79 31.36
CA LEU A 17 -20.61 8.89 30.60
C LEU A 17 -20.04 10.20 31.17
N GLY A 18 -19.45 11.00 30.29
CA GLY A 18 -19.12 12.41 30.54
C GLY A 18 -18.17 12.92 29.45
N ALA A 19 -18.28 14.12 28.91
CA ALA A 19 -19.29 15.15 28.96
C ALA A 19 -19.02 16.05 27.73
N CYS A 20 -20.07 16.71 27.26
CA CYS A 20 -20.03 17.74 26.23
C CYS A 20 -19.39 19.04 26.77
N GLY A 21 -18.59 19.72 25.95
CA GLY A 21 -18.11 21.10 26.15
C GLY A 21 -16.95 21.39 25.20
N GLY A 22 -17.17 22.05 24.07
CA GLY A 22 -17.12 23.52 23.94
C GLY A 22 -15.66 23.96 23.77
N GLY A 23 -15.17 24.32 22.58
CA GLY A 23 -15.55 25.49 21.80
C GLY A 23 -14.34 26.44 21.78
N GLY A 24 -13.73 26.65 20.61
CA GLY A 24 -12.54 27.49 20.48
C GLY A 24 -11.99 27.55 19.06
N SER A 25 -12.72 28.22 18.18
CA SER A 25 -12.20 28.71 16.90
C SER A 25 -11.27 29.90 17.14
N SER A 26 -10.11 29.90 16.50
CA SER A 26 -9.38 31.14 16.20
C SER A 26 -9.07 31.14 14.71
N SER A 27 -9.80 31.99 14.02
CA SER A 27 -9.56 32.43 12.65
C SER A 27 -8.34 33.35 12.62
N SER A 28 -7.55 33.28 11.55
CA SER A 28 -6.81 34.44 11.06
C SER A 28 -6.99 34.54 9.56
N GLU A 29 -7.50 35.71 9.21
CA GLU A 29 -8.04 36.17 7.94
C GLU A 29 -6.92 36.45 6.93
N THR A 30 -7.19 36.18 5.65
CA THR A 30 -6.63 37.01 4.57
C THR A 30 -7.69 37.25 3.50
N THR A 31 -8.32 38.40 3.63
CA THR A 31 -9.10 39.16 2.64
C THR A 31 -8.20 39.51 1.46
N SER A 32 -8.56 39.30 0.19
CA SER A 32 -9.41 40.12 -0.70
C SER A 32 -9.26 39.48 -2.10
N SER A 33 -10.14 39.55 -3.10
CA SER A 33 -11.01 40.64 -3.52
C SER A 33 -11.98 40.06 -4.56
N SER A 34 -13.28 40.30 -4.39
CA SER A 34 -14.31 40.05 -5.40
C SER A 34 -14.43 41.28 -6.30
N THR A 35 -14.52 41.06 -7.61
CA THR A 35 -15.13 42.01 -8.55
C THR A 35 -16.30 41.31 -9.20
N GLU A 36 -17.48 41.87 -8.96
CA GLU A 36 -18.75 41.47 -9.54
C GLU A 36 -18.84 41.95 -10.99
N GLY A 37 -19.48 41.14 -11.82
CA GLY A 37 -19.85 41.45 -13.18
C GLY A 37 -20.96 40.51 -13.63
N GLU A 38 -22.20 40.83 -13.26
CA GLU A 38 -23.42 40.25 -13.81
C GLU A 38 -23.56 40.54 -15.30
N GLY A 39 -24.03 39.56 -16.07
CA GLY A 39 -24.29 39.72 -17.50
C GLY A 39 -24.86 38.46 -18.16
N THR A 40 -26.14 38.22 -17.90
CA THR A 40 -27.09 37.34 -18.62
C THR A 40 -26.75 37.00 -20.08
N THR A 41 -26.91 35.74 -20.49
CA THR A 41 -27.87 35.29 -21.53
C THR A 41 -27.64 33.82 -21.90
N GLY A 42 -28.74 33.12 -22.18
CA GLY A 42 -28.81 31.68 -22.37
C GLY A 42 -27.99 31.11 -23.53
N GLY A 43 -27.56 29.87 -23.31
CA GLY A 43 -27.00 28.98 -24.31
C GLY A 43 -27.50 27.58 -24.05
N GLN A 44 -28.74 27.32 -24.45
CA GLN A 44 -29.27 25.99 -24.66
C GLN A 44 -28.49 25.38 -25.83
N ALA A 45 -27.64 24.39 -25.58
CA ALA A 45 -27.05 23.55 -26.60
C ALA A 45 -26.92 22.12 -26.06
N THR A 46 -28.01 21.38 -26.29
CA THR A 46 -28.02 20.00 -26.79
C THR A 46 -27.29 18.93 -25.96
N SER A 47 -28.02 18.38 -24.99
CA SER A 47 -28.05 16.92 -24.78
C SER A 47 -28.57 16.24 -26.05
N SER A 48 -27.71 15.99 -27.03
CA SER A 48 -28.04 15.13 -28.17
C SER A 48 -26.78 14.90 -29.00
N GLU A 49 -25.82 14.14 -28.47
CA GLU A 49 -24.76 13.52 -29.29
C GLU A 49 -23.98 12.39 -28.56
N LEU A 50 -24.64 11.72 -27.61
CA LEU A 50 -24.23 10.39 -27.12
C LEU A 50 -25.17 9.31 -27.68
N GLU A 51 -25.67 9.51 -28.90
CA GLU A 51 -26.43 8.48 -29.62
C GLU A 51 -25.44 7.72 -30.50
N GLY A 52 -25.02 6.55 -30.00
CA GLY A 52 -24.10 5.68 -30.73
C GLY A 52 -23.40 4.61 -29.90
N PHE A 53 -23.77 4.39 -28.63
CA PHE A 53 -23.46 3.11 -27.99
C PHE A 53 -24.63 2.16 -28.26
N ASP A 54 -24.57 1.50 -29.40
CA ASP A 54 -25.53 0.51 -29.86
C ASP A 54 -25.53 -0.67 -28.86
N SER A 55 -26.59 -0.79 -28.07
CA SER A 55 -26.73 -1.79 -27.00
C SER A 55 -27.10 -3.18 -27.53
N GLU A 56 -27.13 -3.38 -28.85
CA GLU A 56 -27.64 -4.60 -29.50
C GLU A 56 -26.50 -5.56 -29.90
N GLY A 57 -25.40 -5.58 -29.13
CA GLY A 57 -24.22 -6.41 -29.39
C GLY A 57 -23.47 -6.90 -28.15
N PHE A 58 -24.04 -6.73 -26.95
CA PHE A 58 -23.52 -7.39 -25.76
C PHE A 58 -24.18 -8.76 -25.69
N GLU A 59 -23.53 -9.80 -26.22
CA GLU A 59 -23.92 -11.17 -25.94
C GLU A 59 -24.09 -11.30 -24.41
N GLU A 60 -25.20 -11.91 -23.96
CA GLU A 60 -25.47 -12.22 -22.56
C GLU A 60 -24.51 -13.32 -22.07
N GLY A 61 -23.21 -13.07 -22.16
CA GLY A 61 -22.18 -13.74 -21.39
C GLY A 61 -21.97 -12.95 -20.10
N GLU A 62 -21.82 -13.67 -19.00
CA GLU A 62 -21.21 -13.10 -17.80
C GLU A 62 -19.95 -12.31 -18.18
N PRO A 63 -19.76 -11.06 -17.71
CA PRO A 63 -18.59 -10.29 -18.05
C PRO A 63 -17.35 -11.05 -17.57
N THR A 64 -16.69 -11.74 -18.50
CA THR A 64 -15.43 -12.39 -18.21
C THR A 64 -14.36 -11.31 -18.20
N VAL A 65 -13.80 -11.05 -17.03
CA VAL A 65 -12.59 -10.23 -16.91
C VAL A 65 -11.47 -11.00 -17.61
N ASP A 66 -11.13 -10.60 -18.83
CA ASP A 66 -9.89 -11.03 -19.47
C ASP A 66 -8.76 -10.33 -18.74
N HIS A 67 -8.09 -11.04 -17.84
CA HIS A 67 -6.94 -10.54 -17.09
C HIS A 67 -5.72 -10.22 -17.97
N GLY A 68 -5.84 -10.34 -19.30
CA GLY A 68 -4.70 -10.27 -20.20
C GLY A 68 -3.85 -11.52 -20.02
N ARG A 69 -3.35 -12.08 -21.12
CA ARG A 69 -2.59 -13.34 -21.07
C ARG A 69 -1.16 -13.20 -20.50
N GLY A 70 -0.84 -12.11 -19.82
CA GLY A 70 0.51 -11.81 -19.33
C GLY A 70 0.50 -11.46 -17.85
N SER A 71 1.57 -11.83 -17.14
CA SER A 71 1.74 -11.48 -15.74
C SER A 71 2.05 -9.97 -15.59
N ALA A 72 1.83 -9.37 -14.42
CA ALA A 72 2.18 -7.97 -14.16
C ALA A 72 3.67 -7.71 -14.45
N ARG A 73 4.55 -8.69 -14.13
CA ARG A 73 5.97 -8.62 -14.47
C ARG A 73 6.23 -8.58 -15.97
N GLU A 74 5.48 -9.35 -16.75
CA GLU A 74 5.60 -9.36 -18.21
C GLU A 74 5.07 -8.05 -18.83
N LEU A 75 3.95 -7.55 -18.34
CA LEU A 75 3.26 -6.39 -18.90
C LEU A 75 3.93 -5.06 -18.53
N LEU A 76 4.37 -4.91 -17.27
CA LEU A 76 4.91 -3.65 -16.73
C LEU A 76 6.45 -3.63 -16.75
N GLY A 77 7.08 -4.80 -16.63
CA GLY A 77 8.51 -4.96 -16.51
C GLY A 77 9.08 -4.50 -15.16
N ILE A 78 10.21 -5.10 -14.77
CA ILE A 78 11.00 -4.67 -13.60
C ILE A 78 12.00 -3.62 -14.10
N ASN A 79 11.56 -2.36 -14.12
CA ASN A 79 12.34 -1.24 -14.65
C ASN A 79 12.57 -0.18 -13.56
N PRO A 80 13.66 0.60 -13.62
CA PRO A 80 13.83 1.76 -12.77
C PRO A 80 12.81 2.86 -13.10
N PRO A 81 12.58 3.80 -12.16
CA PRO A 81 11.66 4.89 -12.38
C PRO A 81 12.19 5.82 -13.49
N PRO A 82 11.30 6.52 -14.21
CA PRO A 82 11.68 7.40 -15.32
C PRO A 82 12.52 8.61 -14.89
N GLN A 83 12.55 8.91 -13.59
CA GLN A 83 13.39 9.93 -12.97
C GLN A 83 13.91 9.38 -11.62
N PRO A 84 15.04 9.89 -11.10
CA PRO A 84 15.58 9.45 -9.82
C PRO A 84 14.57 9.58 -8.68
N TRP A 85 14.53 8.59 -7.78
CA TRP A 85 13.53 8.49 -6.71
C TRP A 85 13.50 9.73 -5.81
N ASP A 86 14.67 10.27 -5.48
CA ASP A 86 14.88 11.45 -4.64
C ASP A 86 14.42 12.78 -5.30
N GLN A 87 14.14 12.76 -6.60
CA GLN A 87 13.66 13.91 -7.37
C GLN A 87 12.16 13.87 -7.62
N MET A 88 11.50 12.73 -7.36
CA MET A 88 10.05 12.58 -7.50
C MET A 88 9.31 13.32 -6.40
N SER A 89 8.14 13.89 -6.73
CA SER A 89 7.21 14.33 -5.70
C SER A 89 6.63 13.11 -4.96
N HIS A 90 6.15 13.31 -3.73
CA HIS A 90 5.48 12.21 -2.99
C HIS A 90 4.29 11.63 -3.78
N ALA A 91 3.54 12.48 -4.49
CA ALA A 91 2.43 12.02 -5.33
C ALA A 91 2.92 11.17 -6.51
N ASP A 92 4.03 11.54 -7.14
CA ASP A 92 4.62 10.73 -8.22
C ASP A 92 5.16 9.39 -7.68
N GLN A 93 5.78 9.39 -6.49
CA GLN A 93 6.24 8.17 -5.83
C GLN A 93 5.07 7.24 -5.51
N GLU A 94 3.97 7.78 -4.95
CA GLU A 94 2.75 7.03 -4.67
C GLU A 94 2.16 6.42 -5.95
N MET A 95 2.00 7.21 -7.00
CA MET A 95 1.49 6.71 -8.28
C MET A 95 2.40 5.65 -8.89
N TYR A 96 3.71 5.81 -8.76
CA TYR A 96 4.67 4.80 -9.23
C TYR A 96 4.59 3.51 -8.41
N MET A 97 4.45 3.61 -7.09
CA MET A 97 4.24 2.46 -6.21
C MET A 97 2.99 1.69 -6.60
N VAL A 98 1.86 2.38 -6.80
CA VAL A 98 0.59 1.75 -7.19
C VAL A 98 0.66 1.15 -8.59
N ALA A 99 1.28 1.84 -9.56
CA ALA A 99 1.25 1.42 -10.96
C ALA A 99 2.28 0.35 -11.31
N TYR A 100 3.45 0.35 -10.68
CA TYR A 100 4.58 -0.50 -11.09
C TYR A 100 5.06 -1.43 -9.97
N VAL A 101 5.16 -0.95 -8.74
CA VAL A 101 5.72 -1.75 -7.64
C VAL A 101 4.69 -2.75 -7.11
N LEU A 102 3.56 -2.26 -6.62
CA LEU A 102 2.52 -3.04 -5.97
C LEU A 102 2.03 -4.23 -6.80
N PRO A 103 1.64 -4.09 -8.08
CA PRO A 103 1.14 -5.23 -8.85
C PRO A 103 2.21 -6.31 -9.09
N ILE A 104 3.46 -5.90 -9.34
CA ILE A 104 4.57 -6.85 -9.50
C ILE A 104 4.88 -7.55 -8.17
N HIS A 105 4.87 -6.81 -7.06
CA HIS A 105 5.11 -7.38 -5.74
C HIS A 105 3.96 -8.32 -5.31
N ALA A 106 2.71 -7.95 -5.55
CA ALA A 106 1.56 -8.83 -5.30
C ALA A 106 1.70 -10.17 -6.06
N GLU A 107 2.16 -10.13 -7.32
CA GLU A 107 2.43 -11.34 -8.10
C GLU A 107 3.54 -12.20 -7.49
N ILE A 108 4.74 -11.66 -7.24
CA ILE A 108 5.87 -12.46 -6.72
C ILE A 108 5.56 -13.04 -5.33
N PHE A 109 4.82 -12.31 -4.49
CA PHE A 109 4.44 -12.79 -3.17
C PHE A 109 3.35 -13.87 -3.25
N ALA A 110 2.37 -13.72 -4.14
CA ALA A 110 1.37 -14.76 -4.38
C ALA A 110 1.95 -16.02 -5.08
N GLU A 111 3.04 -15.88 -5.83
CA GLU A 111 3.81 -17.01 -6.39
C GLU A 111 4.55 -17.78 -5.29
N HIS A 112 5.06 -17.08 -4.28
CA HIS A 112 5.75 -17.67 -3.12
C HIS A 112 4.77 -18.38 -2.18
N ASP A 113 3.76 -17.67 -1.69
CA ASP A 113 2.71 -18.23 -0.85
C ASP A 113 1.37 -17.50 -1.08
N ARG A 114 0.51 -18.08 -1.92
CA ARG A 114 -0.80 -17.50 -2.23
C ARG A 114 -1.74 -17.43 -1.02
N GLU A 115 -1.63 -18.36 -0.08
CA GLU A 115 -2.54 -18.40 1.07
C GLU A 115 -2.18 -17.28 2.04
N GLU A 116 -0.90 -17.12 2.35
CA GLU A 116 -0.39 -16.05 3.22
C GLU A 116 -0.59 -14.66 2.58
N PHE A 117 -0.28 -14.53 1.27
CA PHE A 117 -0.30 -13.25 0.57
C PHE A 117 -1.56 -13.02 -0.28
N ALA A 118 -2.68 -13.65 0.09
CA ALA A 118 -3.97 -13.44 -0.57
C ALA A 118 -4.46 -11.97 -0.50
N GLN A 119 -4.00 -11.24 0.52
CA GLN A 119 -4.28 -9.82 0.74
C GLN A 119 -2.95 -9.05 0.73
N PHE A 120 -2.43 -8.81 -0.47
CA PHE A 120 -1.22 -8.02 -0.66
C PHE A 120 -1.58 -6.57 -1.03
N ASP A 121 -1.15 -5.62 -0.21
CA ASP A 121 -1.46 -4.21 -0.35
C ASP A 121 -0.33 -3.31 0.16
N CYS A 122 -0.59 -2.00 0.25
CA CYS A 122 0.38 -1.02 0.76
C CYS A 122 0.85 -1.36 2.19
N ALA A 123 -0.04 -1.88 3.04
CA ALA A 123 0.26 -2.19 4.43
C ALA A 123 1.14 -3.45 4.57
N SER A 124 1.13 -4.35 3.57
CA SER A 124 2.04 -5.50 3.54
C SER A 124 3.52 -5.10 3.62
N CYS A 125 3.88 -3.94 3.07
CA CYS A 125 5.23 -3.38 3.19
C CYS A 125 5.33 -2.27 4.23
N HIS A 126 4.39 -1.31 4.23
CA HIS A 126 4.50 -0.08 5.01
C HIS A 126 3.85 -0.14 6.40
N GLY A 127 3.09 -1.20 6.68
CA GLY A 127 2.28 -1.35 7.89
C GLY A 127 0.96 -0.56 7.82
N ASP A 128 0.04 -0.90 8.72
CA ASP A 128 -1.23 -0.16 8.89
C ASP A 128 -1.01 1.31 9.27
N ASP A 129 0.14 1.63 9.88
CA ASP A 129 0.57 2.97 10.23
C ASP A 129 1.17 3.77 9.07
N GLY A 130 1.29 3.16 7.88
CA GLY A 130 1.84 3.75 6.67
C GLY A 130 1.29 5.14 6.35
N PRO A 131 -0.04 5.35 6.26
CA PRO A 131 -0.61 6.66 5.97
C PRO A 131 -0.24 7.74 7.01
N GLN A 132 -0.03 7.37 8.28
CA GLN A 132 0.35 8.34 9.32
C GLN A 132 1.85 8.67 9.28
N ARG A 133 2.65 7.86 8.58
CA ARG A 133 4.10 8.00 8.43
C ARG A 133 4.52 8.34 7.01
N ASN A 134 3.58 8.78 6.16
CA ASN A 134 3.83 9.03 4.74
C ASN A 134 4.52 7.84 4.04
N TYR A 135 4.13 6.62 4.43
CA TYR A 135 4.68 5.36 3.90
C TYR A 135 6.21 5.26 4.02
N GLU A 136 6.83 5.95 4.98
CA GLU A 136 8.29 5.94 5.16
C GLU A 136 8.79 4.58 5.63
N MET A 137 9.86 4.11 4.99
CA MET A 137 10.56 2.87 5.33
C MET A 137 11.85 3.16 6.11
N PRO A 138 12.31 2.27 7.02
CA PRO A 138 11.79 0.93 7.27
C PRO A 138 10.45 0.90 8.01
N SER A 139 9.63 -0.10 7.69
CA SER A 139 8.35 -0.32 8.34
C SER A 139 8.56 -0.97 9.72
N ARG A 140 7.77 -0.53 10.70
CA ARG A 140 7.81 -1.12 12.05
C ARG A 140 7.02 -2.43 12.14
N SER A 141 6.19 -2.69 11.13
CA SER A 141 5.36 -3.88 11.04
C SER A 141 6.12 -5.06 10.44
N LEU A 142 7.25 -4.80 9.78
CA LEU A 142 8.14 -5.85 9.28
C LEU A 142 9.03 -6.39 10.40
N PRO A 143 9.37 -7.71 10.39
CA PRO A 143 10.24 -8.31 11.39
C PRO A 143 11.60 -7.59 11.45
N PRO A 144 12.07 -7.19 12.65
CA PRO A 144 13.37 -6.57 12.78
C PRO A 144 14.49 -7.58 12.53
N LEU A 145 15.49 -7.17 11.75
CA LEU A 145 16.61 -8.05 11.40
C LEU A 145 17.84 -7.79 12.28
N PRO A 146 18.61 -8.84 12.65
CA PRO A 146 19.92 -8.67 13.28
C PRO A 146 20.88 -7.84 12.43
N PRO A 147 21.92 -7.23 13.00
CA PRO A 147 22.98 -6.61 12.20
C PRO A 147 23.61 -7.61 11.22
N GLU A 148 23.80 -7.18 9.98
CA GLU A 148 24.39 -8.00 8.92
C GLU A 148 25.78 -8.52 9.34
N GLY A 149 26.07 -9.78 9.00
CA GLY A 149 27.33 -10.45 9.34
C GLY A 149 27.41 -10.97 10.79
N SER A 150 26.45 -10.65 11.67
CA SER A 150 26.42 -11.21 13.03
C SER A 150 26.07 -12.71 13.04
N GLU A 151 26.37 -13.42 14.13
CA GLU A 151 25.89 -14.81 14.28
C GLU A 151 24.35 -14.91 14.27
N ARG A 152 23.68 -13.88 14.80
CA ARG A 152 22.22 -13.81 14.83
C ARG A 152 21.65 -13.67 13.41
N TRP A 153 22.33 -12.93 12.54
CA TRP A 153 22.00 -12.85 11.11
C TRP A 153 22.04 -14.23 10.45
N GLN A 154 23.12 -14.97 10.65
CA GLN A 154 23.26 -16.32 10.09
C GLN A 154 22.19 -17.28 10.64
N ARG A 155 21.83 -17.16 11.92
CA ARG A 155 20.74 -17.95 12.52
C ARG A 155 19.37 -17.55 11.99
N ALA A 156 19.13 -16.27 11.70
CA ALA A 156 17.89 -15.81 11.09
C ALA A 156 17.73 -16.43 9.69
N ALA A 157 18.77 -16.39 8.87
CA ALA A 157 18.78 -17.02 7.54
C ALA A 157 18.55 -18.54 7.57
N GLN A 158 19.02 -19.23 8.62
CA GLN A 158 18.84 -20.67 8.79
C GLN A 158 17.46 -21.06 9.35
N ARG A 159 16.75 -20.12 9.99
CA ARG A 159 15.45 -20.40 10.61
C ARG A 159 14.39 -20.65 9.56
N ASP A 160 14.42 -19.82 8.50
CA ASP A 160 13.53 -19.94 7.36
C ASP A 160 14.34 -19.71 6.07
N PRO A 161 15.02 -20.76 5.57
CA PRO A 161 15.91 -20.61 4.43
C PRO A 161 15.16 -20.34 3.12
N GLU A 162 13.89 -20.73 3.02
CA GLU A 162 13.05 -20.51 1.84
C GLU A 162 12.62 -19.05 1.76
N ASP A 163 12.03 -18.52 2.84
CA ASP A 163 11.66 -17.10 2.92
C ASP A 163 12.89 -16.19 2.82
N TRP A 164 14.01 -16.60 3.43
CA TRP A 164 15.26 -15.85 3.32
C TRP A 164 15.72 -15.74 1.88
N ALA A 165 15.77 -16.85 1.14
CA ALA A 165 16.16 -16.87 -0.27
C ALA A 165 15.17 -16.06 -1.12
N PHE A 166 13.86 -16.20 -0.89
CA PHE A 166 12.85 -15.40 -1.58
C PHE A 166 13.08 -13.90 -1.39
N MET A 167 13.30 -13.46 -0.15
CA MET A 167 13.55 -12.05 0.15
C MET A 167 14.86 -11.55 -0.46
N THR A 168 15.96 -12.33 -0.39
CA THR A 168 17.27 -11.88 -0.88
C THR A 168 17.43 -11.98 -2.39
N ASP A 169 16.82 -12.98 -3.01
CA ASP A 169 17.09 -13.35 -4.40
C ASP A 169 15.99 -12.85 -5.35
N VAL A 170 14.78 -12.60 -4.83
CA VAL A 170 13.62 -12.14 -5.61
C VAL A 170 13.17 -10.74 -5.19
N VAL A 171 12.76 -10.55 -3.94
CA VAL A 171 12.11 -9.30 -3.51
C VAL A 171 13.09 -8.13 -3.51
N LEU A 172 14.24 -8.28 -2.84
CA LEU A 172 15.23 -7.20 -2.70
C LEU A 172 15.79 -6.74 -4.06
N PRO A 173 16.20 -7.62 -4.99
CA PRO A 173 16.65 -7.18 -6.32
C PRO A 173 15.54 -6.52 -7.15
N THR A 174 14.29 -6.99 -7.03
CA THR A 174 13.14 -6.42 -7.72
C THR A 174 12.89 -4.99 -7.27
N ILE A 175 12.77 -4.76 -5.95
CA ILE A 175 12.51 -3.41 -5.42
C ILE A 175 13.70 -2.46 -5.63
N ARG A 176 14.94 -2.93 -5.51
CA ARG A 176 16.15 -2.15 -5.86
C ARG A 176 16.06 -1.60 -7.27
N THR A 177 15.69 -2.47 -8.21
CA THR A 177 15.54 -2.09 -9.61
C THR A 177 14.39 -1.10 -9.77
N GLN A 178 13.21 -1.41 -9.19
CA GLN A 178 12.02 -0.58 -9.35
C GLN A 178 12.13 0.80 -8.72
N LEU A 179 12.96 0.98 -7.69
CA LEU A 179 13.23 2.28 -7.08
C LEU A 179 14.46 2.97 -7.66
N GLY A 180 15.26 2.29 -8.49
CA GLY A 180 16.52 2.83 -8.99
C GLY A 180 17.60 2.94 -7.89
N GLU A 181 17.50 2.12 -6.85
CA GLU A 181 18.33 2.16 -5.63
C GLU A 181 19.17 0.87 -5.52
N PRO A 182 20.23 0.68 -6.33
CA PRO A 182 20.98 -0.58 -6.37
C PRO A 182 21.67 -0.93 -5.05
N GLU A 183 21.98 0.08 -4.23
CA GLU A 183 22.67 -0.07 -2.94
C GLU A 183 21.71 -0.33 -1.75
N MET A 184 20.38 -0.34 -1.97
CA MET A 184 19.41 -0.60 -0.91
C MET A 184 19.71 -1.95 -0.24
N THR A 185 19.77 -2.03 1.08
CA THR A 185 19.99 -3.30 1.80
C THR A 185 18.67 -3.83 2.37
N CYS A 186 18.71 -4.97 3.06
CA CYS A 186 17.54 -5.48 3.80
C CYS A 186 16.97 -4.43 4.77
N PHE A 187 17.82 -3.53 5.28
CA PHE A 187 17.42 -2.45 6.19
C PHE A 187 16.75 -1.25 5.51
N GLY A 188 16.66 -1.25 4.17
CA GLY A 188 15.79 -0.34 3.44
C GLY A 188 14.31 -0.65 3.68
N CYS A 189 13.98 -1.91 4.02
CA CYS A 189 12.61 -2.33 4.33
C CYS A 189 12.45 -2.69 5.81
N HIS A 190 13.35 -3.52 6.34
CA HIS A 190 13.26 -4.04 7.70
C HIS A 190 13.93 -3.11 8.72
N PRO A 191 13.35 -2.96 9.92
CA PRO A 191 14.02 -2.24 10.99
C PRO A 191 15.22 -3.06 11.48
N GLN A 192 16.31 -2.40 11.85
CA GLN A 192 17.45 -3.08 12.47
C GLN A 192 17.15 -3.35 13.94
N SER A 193 17.28 -4.60 14.38
CA SER A 193 17.19 -4.95 15.80
C SER A 193 18.40 -4.41 16.58
N THR A 194 18.14 -3.79 17.73
CA THR A 194 19.19 -3.33 18.63
C THR A 194 19.59 -4.47 19.58
N ARG A 195 20.74 -5.11 19.29
CA ARG A 195 21.40 -6.20 20.06
C ARG A 195 20.78 -7.59 19.94
#